data_AF-A0A0E9NJA3-F1
#
_entry.id   AF-A0A0E9NJA3-F1
#
_cell.length_a   1.000
_cell.length_b   1.000
_cell.length_c   1.000
_cell.angle_alpha   90.00
_cell.angle_beta   90.00
_cell.angle_gamma   90.00
#
_symmetry.space_group_name_H-M   'P 1'
#
loop_
_entity.id
_entity.type
_entity.pdbx_description
1 polymer ?
#
loop_
_entity_poly.entity_id
_entity_poly.type
_entity_poly.pdbx_seq_one_letter_code
_entity_poly.pdbx_strand_id
1 'polypeptide(L)'
;MFPLSPFLGATRESGGTPPEINLTEADQASSTGGNTQPGSYNSASFSSSYNLPAMPTDFPKLKTARKVDNAAEVRPDDWEMDRHFYTKCLNAQIHPLVSSFFQLSQSSNRIVARYCHLHPNTDPEALKRVLSYKPREFAWAGADLFNVTTKSGARQMIVVETNSCPSGQKSMPLLSEWEEHGGYLRVLQGVGLVKPLNNSGGDQKSPATATDEPTLGAQKLVDAVSVQLAEAQLKEAEHEGGPPVQSFAPSAEAQKKPRTWIAERPDEIEGDLAVVWDKNKMEATGYASVLADMTKENVWCVEFYEWDDDPPVKWEDGIMYVRPEPGVWKPIRAAFRYVTAAPWKRIPLRTKTRILNPIVACLAGGRNKAMASVAYDLFNAEMAGTGLRILVPETINNVRKDEVPLRVASWGGFAVIKNPYSNAGQGVWTITNAKELDEFMALPQKYDKLIVQSLIGNASWSSTARTGLQYHIGSMPDKKNQTFVSDIRCMITATPEGFKPVAIYARRARKPLVGHLEEARKKNWSSWEMLGTNLSVKLADGGFTTETERLLLMDRKDFNSLGISIDDLIDGYVQTVLSVIAIDKLARRLVDESTGKFNIKLFKALNDDAALLKEIEAANTNGELM
;
A
#
# COMPACT_ATOMS: atom_id res chain seq x y z
N MET A 1 12.63 -19.56 -43.83
CA MET A 1 12.94 -20.76 -44.65
C MET A 1 13.77 -21.69 -43.76
N PHE A 2 13.30 -22.94 -43.62
CA PHE A 2 13.69 -24.00 -42.67
C PHE A 2 15.18 -24.45 -42.74
N PRO A 3 15.68 -25.26 -41.77
CA PRO A 3 15.33 -26.69 -41.70
C PRO A 3 14.62 -27.11 -40.40
N LEU A 4 13.46 -27.74 -40.57
CA LEU A 4 12.90 -28.80 -39.73
C LEU A 4 13.61 -30.11 -40.08
N SER A 5 13.77 -31.03 -39.11
CA SER A 5 13.37 -32.45 -39.23
C SER A 5 13.95 -33.36 -38.13
N PRO A 6 13.31 -34.52 -37.86
CA PRO A 6 13.02 -35.04 -36.51
C PRO A 6 13.59 -36.44 -36.28
N PHE A 7 13.38 -37.04 -35.10
CA PHE A 7 13.23 -38.50 -35.00
C PHE A 7 12.33 -38.93 -33.83
N LEU A 8 11.43 -39.85 -34.14
CA LEU A 8 10.47 -40.54 -33.27
C LEU A 8 11.14 -41.63 -32.40
N GLY A 9 10.62 -41.78 -31.18
CA GLY A 9 10.00 -43.01 -30.66
C GLY A 9 10.80 -44.31 -30.53
N ALA A 10 10.96 -44.80 -29.29
CA ALA A 10 10.76 -46.21 -28.95
C ALA A 10 10.51 -46.38 -27.44
N THR A 11 9.47 -47.13 -27.14
CA THR A 11 9.06 -47.67 -25.84
C THR A 11 10.05 -48.70 -25.29
N ARG A 12 10.24 -48.74 -23.97
CA ARG A 12 10.44 -50.01 -23.25
C ARG A 12 10.17 -49.88 -21.75
N GLU A 13 9.30 -50.77 -21.30
CA GLU A 13 9.01 -51.11 -19.91
C GLU A 13 10.26 -51.64 -19.20
N SER A 14 10.42 -51.33 -17.91
CA SER A 14 10.80 -52.31 -16.88
C SER A 14 10.64 -51.68 -15.50
N GLY A 15 9.92 -52.39 -14.64
CA GLY A 15 9.65 -51.99 -13.27
C GLY A 15 10.88 -52.11 -12.37
N GLY A 16 10.87 -51.31 -11.32
CA GLY A 16 11.77 -51.39 -10.18
C GLY A 16 11.10 -50.74 -8.99
N THR A 17 10.50 -51.56 -8.13
CA THR A 17 10.03 -51.18 -6.79
C THR A 17 11.21 -50.70 -5.94
N PRO A 18 11.07 -49.60 -5.16
CA PRO A 18 12.09 -49.19 -4.20
C PRO A 18 12.02 -50.05 -2.92
N PRO A 19 13.15 -50.34 -2.25
CA PRO A 19 13.18 -51.27 -1.13
C PRO A 19 12.64 -50.65 0.16
N GLU A 20 11.85 -51.45 0.87
CA GLU A 20 11.45 -51.25 2.27
C GLU A 20 12.68 -51.30 3.19
N ILE A 21 12.77 -50.33 4.10
CA ILE A 21 13.74 -50.35 5.21
C ILE A 21 13.01 -50.93 6.41
N ASN A 22 13.30 -52.20 6.71
CA ASN A 22 12.92 -52.86 7.95
C ASN A 22 13.89 -52.47 9.07
N LEU A 23 13.33 -51.97 10.16
CA LEU A 23 13.96 -51.78 11.45
C LEU A 23 13.73 -53.05 12.29
N THR A 24 14.79 -53.78 12.63
CA THR A 24 14.76 -54.79 13.70
C THR A 24 16.09 -54.82 14.44
N GLU A 25 15.98 -54.64 15.77
CA GLU A 25 16.70 -55.33 16.86
C GLU A 25 18.22 -55.12 17.00
N ALA A 26 18.81 -55.01 18.20
CA ALA A 26 18.35 -54.96 19.57
C ALA A 26 19.55 -54.51 20.43
N ASP A 27 19.29 -53.91 21.60
CA ASP A 27 19.89 -54.44 22.83
C ASP A 27 19.09 -53.99 24.06
N GLN A 28 18.58 -54.98 24.77
CA GLN A 28 17.91 -54.88 26.05
C GLN A 28 18.91 -55.09 27.18
N ALA A 29 18.77 -54.34 28.27
CA ALA A 29 19.14 -54.82 29.61
C ALA A 29 18.23 -54.22 30.69
N SER A 30 17.24 -55.03 31.06
CA SER A 30 16.50 -55.18 32.32
C SER A 30 16.74 -54.24 33.53
N SER A 31 15.62 -53.66 33.98
CA SER A 31 15.00 -53.67 35.33
C SER A 31 15.83 -53.46 36.61
N THR A 32 15.40 -52.51 37.43
CA THR A 32 14.89 -52.74 38.81
C THR A 32 14.24 -51.45 39.36
N GLY A 33 13.11 -51.61 40.06
CA GLY A 33 12.32 -50.52 40.61
C GLY A 33 12.89 -49.91 41.90
N GLY A 34 12.41 -48.71 42.23
CA GLY A 34 12.72 -48.06 43.50
C GLY A 34 12.06 -46.69 43.61
N ASN A 35 11.02 -46.63 44.42
CA ASN A 35 10.22 -45.46 44.77
C ASN A 35 10.94 -44.66 45.88
N THR A 36 11.34 -43.39 45.66
CA THR A 36 11.67 -42.44 46.74
C THR A 36 11.61 -40.98 46.28
N GLN A 37 11.09 -40.12 47.17
CA GLN A 37 10.82 -38.69 47.07
C GLN A 37 12.03 -37.78 46.70
N PRO A 38 11.78 -36.53 46.23
CA PRO A 38 12.84 -35.60 45.87
C PRO A 38 13.37 -34.84 47.10
N GLY A 39 14.63 -35.11 47.45
CA GLY A 39 15.43 -34.34 48.39
C GLY A 39 16.38 -33.38 47.67
N SER A 40 16.43 -32.15 48.16
CA SER A 40 17.30 -31.03 47.80
C SER A 40 18.79 -31.37 47.68
N TYR A 41 19.50 -30.82 46.68
CA TYR A 41 20.92 -30.46 46.85
C TYR A 41 21.36 -29.25 46.01
N ASN A 42 21.70 -28.21 46.76
CA ASN A 42 22.68 -27.12 46.58
C ASN A 42 23.30 -26.82 45.21
N SER A 43 23.08 -25.56 44.82
CA SER A 43 23.89 -24.75 43.92
C SER A 43 25.32 -24.54 44.44
N ALA A 44 26.31 -25.01 43.70
CA ALA A 44 27.69 -24.58 43.84
C ALA A 44 27.93 -23.37 42.91
N SER A 45 28.17 -22.22 43.55
CA SER A 45 28.62 -20.97 42.96
C SER A 45 30.00 -21.10 42.33
N PHE A 46 30.13 -20.77 41.04
CA PHE A 46 31.40 -20.37 40.44
C PHE A 46 31.30 -18.89 40.08
N SER A 47 31.96 -18.05 40.90
CA SER A 47 32.19 -16.64 40.63
C SER A 47 33.29 -16.50 39.59
N SER A 48 32.93 -16.01 38.41
CA SER A 48 33.87 -15.39 37.48
C SER A 48 33.37 -13.97 37.25
N SER A 49 34.03 -13.03 37.95
CA SER A 49 33.81 -11.61 37.84
C SER A 49 34.34 -11.09 36.50
N TYR A 50 33.49 -11.09 35.48
CA TYR A 50 33.65 -10.18 34.35
C TYR A 50 32.93 -8.88 34.68
N ASN A 51 33.71 -7.85 35.04
CA ASN A 51 33.25 -6.47 35.08
C ASN A 51 32.83 -6.07 33.66
N LEU A 52 31.53 -6.15 33.38
CA LEU A 52 30.93 -5.48 32.22
C LEU A 52 31.03 -3.97 32.48
N PRO A 53 31.65 -3.18 31.59
CA PRO A 53 31.57 -1.73 31.71
C PRO A 53 30.09 -1.33 31.63
N ALA A 54 29.67 -0.44 32.52
CA ALA A 54 28.35 0.17 32.46
C ALA A 54 28.16 0.75 31.05
N MET A 55 27.19 0.19 30.32
CA MET A 55 26.83 0.68 29.00
C MET A 55 26.36 2.14 29.15
N PRO A 56 26.86 3.07 28.33
CA PRO A 56 26.37 4.44 28.34
C PRO A 56 24.85 4.42 28.12
N THR A 57 24.10 4.96 29.08
CA THR A 57 22.66 5.23 28.94
C THR A 57 22.38 6.38 27.97
N ASP A 58 23.42 7.01 27.46
CA ASP A 58 23.35 8.06 26.46
C ASP A 58 23.43 7.45 25.06
N PHE A 59 22.26 7.29 24.45
CA PHE A 59 22.16 7.23 22.99
C PHE A 59 22.96 8.41 22.42
N PRO A 60 23.83 8.22 21.41
CA PRO A 60 24.44 9.34 20.73
C PRO A 60 23.29 10.19 20.17
N LYS A 61 23.11 11.39 20.74
CA LYS A 61 22.22 12.41 20.18
C LYS A 61 22.60 12.54 18.71
N LEU A 62 21.66 12.23 17.81
CA LEU A 62 21.76 12.55 16.40
C LEU A 62 22.35 13.96 16.31
N LYS A 63 23.46 14.14 15.56
CA LYS A 63 23.98 15.46 15.24
C LYS A 63 22.78 16.32 14.84
N THR A 64 22.53 17.37 15.63
CA THR A 64 21.35 18.23 15.60
C THR A 64 20.79 18.32 14.19
N ALA A 65 19.71 17.57 13.94
CA ALA A 65 18.99 17.67 12.69
C ALA A 65 18.62 19.14 12.51
N ARG A 66 18.92 19.69 11.34
CA ARG A 66 18.69 21.10 11.03
C ARG A 66 17.22 21.42 11.35
N LYS A 67 16.98 22.30 12.32
CA LYS A 67 15.64 22.84 12.60
C LYS A 67 15.13 23.49 11.32
N VAL A 68 13.87 23.22 11.00
CA VAL A 68 13.21 23.84 9.86
C VAL A 68 12.49 25.06 10.39
N ASP A 69 13.04 26.23 10.16
CA ASP A 69 12.51 27.43 10.81
C ASP A 69 11.13 27.81 10.21
N ASN A 70 10.96 27.65 8.89
CA ASN A 70 9.88 28.29 8.13
C ASN A 70 9.28 27.42 7.00
N ALA A 71 7.98 27.61 6.75
CA ALA A 71 7.27 27.14 5.57
C ALA A 71 7.77 27.86 4.30
N ALA A 72 7.99 27.11 3.22
CA ALA A 72 8.40 27.69 1.93
C ALA A 72 7.16 28.03 1.09
N GLU A 73 7.13 29.25 0.55
CA GLU A 73 6.11 29.65 -0.44
C GLU A 73 6.41 29.01 -1.80
N VAL A 74 5.40 28.43 -2.44
CA VAL A 74 5.43 27.98 -3.85
C VAL A 74 4.35 28.76 -4.59
N ARG A 75 4.73 29.43 -5.68
CA ARG A 75 3.83 30.29 -6.45
C ARG A 75 3.33 29.57 -7.71
N PRO A 76 2.21 30.02 -8.27
CA PRO A 76 1.84 29.63 -9.62
C PRO A 76 2.98 29.94 -10.60
N ASP A 77 3.15 29.05 -11.56
CA ASP A 77 4.12 29.07 -12.64
C ASP A 77 5.59 28.86 -12.18
N ASP A 78 5.82 28.39 -10.94
CA ASP A 78 7.15 27.99 -10.40
C ASP A 78 7.59 26.56 -10.84
N TRP A 79 6.82 25.89 -11.70
CA TRP A 79 7.07 24.50 -12.10
C TRP A 79 8.34 24.35 -12.96
N GLU A 80 9.22 23.42 -12.55
CA GLU A 80 10.39 23.01 -13.34
C GLU A 80 10.52 21.49 -13.31
N MET A 81 10.41 20.83 -14.47
CA MET A 81 10.37 19.36 -14.56
C MET A 81 11.57 18.65 -13.92
N ASP A 82 12.77 19.17 -14.11
CA ASP A 82 14.02 18.59 -13.60
C ASP A 82 14.14 18.61 -12.07
N ARG A 83 13.35 19.45 -11.39
CA ARG A 83 13.24 19.46 -9.92
C ARG A 83 12.35 18.35 -9.37
N HIS A 84 11.48 17.77 -10.20
CA HIS A 84 10.37 16.90 -9.76
C HIS A 84 10.41 15.48 -10.35
N PHE A 85 11.31 15.20 -11.28
CA PHE A 85 11.53 13.89 -11.87
C PHE A 85 13.00 13.47 -11.77
N TYR A 86 13.25 12.16 -11.76
CA TYR A 86 14.60 11.67 -11.99
C TYR A 86 15.03 11.99 -13.42
N THR A 87 16.29 12.39 -13.63
CA THR A 87 16.83 12.68 -14.98
C THR A 87 16.68 11.49 -15.93
N LYS A 88 16.89 10.26 -15.45
CA LYS A 88 16.64 9.03 -16.23
C LYS A 88 15.18 8.93 -16.69
N CYS A 89 14.24 9.41 -15.88
CA CYS A 89 12.80 9.39 -16.15
C CYS A 89 12.41 10.40 -17.24
N LEU A 90 12.97 11.61 -17.20
CA LEU A 90 12.73 12.63 -18.23
C LEU A 90 13.29 12.22 -19.60
N ASN A 91 14.38 11.46 -19.61
CA ASN A 91 15.00 10.95 -20.84
C ASN A 91 14.41 9.62 -21.33
N ALA A 92 13.41 9.08 -20.64
CA ALA A 92 12.84 7.78 -20.94
C ALA A 92 11.59 7.89 -21.80
N GLN A 93 11.49 7.05 -22.82
CA GLN A 93 10.28 6.90 -23.63
C GLN A 93 9.42 5.77 -23.09
N ILE A 94 8.15 6.06 -22.79
CA ILE A 94 7.18 5.09 -22.28
C ILE A 94 7.08 3.86 -23.20
N HIS A 95 6.98 2.66 -22.61
CA HIS A 95 6.78 1.44 -23.37
C HIS A 95 5.37 1.44 -24.02
N PRO A 96 5.21 1.09 -25.32
CA PRO A 96 3.90 1.10 -25.98
C PRO A 96 2.82 0.29 -25.27
N LEU A 97 3.13 -0.91 -24.77
CA LEU A 97 2.15 -1.72 -24.00
C LEU A 97 1.70 -1.04 -22.70
N VAL A 98 2.58 -0.29 -22.05
CA VAL A 98 2.23 0.45 -20.82
C VAL A 98 1.35 1.65 -21.19
N SER A 99 1.70 2.39 -22.25
CA SER A 99 0.83 3.46 -22.76
C SER A 99 -0.57 2.94 -23.12
N SER A 100 -0.64 1.80 -23.83
CA SER A 100 -1.91 1.12 -24.13
C SER A 100 -2.67 0.71 -22.86
N PHE A 101 -1.99 0.22 -21.82
CA PHE A 101 -2.63 -0.07 -20.53
C PHE A 101 -3.28 1.18 -19.92
N PHE A 102 -2.57 2.31 -19.87
CA PHE A 102 -3.13 3.57 -19.36
C PHE A 102 -4.34 4.03 -20.19
N GLN A 103 -4.31 3.86 -21.52
CA GLN A 103 -5.46 4.16 -22.38
C GLN A 103 -6.65 3.22 -22.12
N LEU A 104 -6.41 1.92 -21.94
CA LEU A 104 -7.45 0.93 -21.62
C LEU A 104 -8.11 1.25 -20.27
N SER A 105 -7.32 1.66 -19.28
CA SER A 105 -7.79 1.98 -17.94
C SER A 105 -8.75 3.19 -17.88
N GLN A 106 -8.85 3.98 -18.96
CA GLN A 106 -9.84 5.05 -19.08
C GLN A 106 -11.26 4.53 -19.28
N SER A 107 -11.45 3.25 -19.62
CA SER A 107 -12.75 2.63 -19.82
C SER A 107 -12.88 1.38 -18.96
N SER A 108 -13.69 1.45 -17.91
CA SER A 108 -13.96 0.31 -17.02
C SER A 108 -14.46 -0.91 -17.79
N ASN A 109 -15.26 -0.71 -18.86
CA ASN A 109 -15.78 -1.81 -19.67
C ASN A 109 -14.67 -2.62 -20.37
N ARG A 110 -13.60 -1.96 -20.85
CA ARG A 110 -12.48 -2.66 -21.50
C ARG A 110 -11.67 -3.47 -20.50
N ILE A 111 -11.44 -2.92 -19.31
CA ILE A 111 -10.78 -3.64 -18.21
C ILE A 111 -11.64 -4.82 -17.77
N VAL A 112 -12.95 -4.63 -17.58
CA VAL A 112 -13.88 -5.71 -17.20
C VAL A 112 -13.85 -6.85 -18.21
N ALA A 113 -14.01 -6.55 -19.50
CA ALA A 113 -14.02 -7.57 -20.55
C ALA A 113 -12.72 -8.38 -20.58
N ARG A 114 -11.57 -7.70 -20.49
CA ARG A 114 -10.25 -8.35 -20.53
C ARG A 114 -9.96 -9.15 -19.26
N TYR A 115 -10.28 -8.60 -18.08
CA TYR A 115 -10.09 -9.30 -16.81
C TYR A 115 -10.97 -10.55 -16.71
N CYS A 116 -12.25 -10.46 -17.10
CA CYS A 116 -13.14 -11.62 -17.06
C CYS A 116 -12.76 -12.70 -18.09
N HIS A 117 -12.10 -12.33 -19.19
CA HIS A 117 -11.52 -13.32 -20.11
C HIS A 117 -10.38 -14.11 -19.47
N LEU A 118 -9.52 -13.44 -18.69
CA LEU A 118 -8.40 -14.06 -17.96
C LEU A 118 -8.87 -14.84 -16.72
N HIS A 119 -9.95 -14.36 -16.10
CA HIS A 119 -10.52 -14.88 -14.86
C HIS A 119 -12.01 -15.23 -15.08
N PRO A 120 -12.33 -16.35 -15.77
CA PRO A 120 -13.68 -16.66 -16.26
C PRO A 120 -14.74 -16.84 -15.15
N ASN A 121 -14.31 -17.01 -13.90
CA ASN A 121 -15.21 -17.13 -12.75
C ASN A 121 -15.54 -15.77 -12.10
N THR A 122 -15.08 -14.66 -12.67
CA THR A 122 -15.34 -13.32 -12.15
C THR A 122 -16.71 -12.83 -12.58
N ASP A 123 -17.50 -12.33 -11.63
CA ASP A 123 -18.73 -11.57 -11.90
C ASP A 123 -18.37 -10.20 -12.53
N PRO A 124 -18.72 -9.97 -13.80
CA PRO A 124 -18.41 -8.71 -14.49
C PRO A 124 -19.07 -7.50 -13.84
N GLU A 125 -20.27 -7.65 -13.27
CA GLU A 125 -20.98 -6.55 -12.63
C GLU A 125 -20.38 -6.21 -11.27
N ALA A 126 -19.91 -7.21 -10.51
CA ALA A 126 -19.12 -6.96 -9.29
C ALA A 126 -17.84 -6.19 -9.61
N LEU A 127 -17.11 -6.58 -10.66
CA LEU A 127 -15.89 -5.89 -11.07
C LEU A 127 -16.18 -4.46 -11.53
N LYS A 128 -17.26 -4.24 -12.28
CA LYS A 128 -17.69 -2.91 -12.69
C LYS A 128 -18.00 -2.02 -11.49
N ARG A 129 -18.72 -2.52 -10.47
CA ARG A 129 -18.98 -1.81 -9.20
C ARG A 129 -17.71 -1.47 -8.43
N VAL A 130 -16.73 -2.37 -8.43
CA VAL A 130 -15.41 -2.15 -7.82
C VAL A 130 -14.67 -1.02 -8.53
N LEU A 131 -14.60 -1.06 -9.86
CA LEU A 131 -13.86 -0.06 -10.63
C LEU A 131 -14.49 1.34 -10.54
N SER A 132 -15.81 1.43 -10.41
CA SER A 132 -16.55 2.69 -10.25
C SER A 132 -16.72 3.15 -8.79
N TYR A 133 -16.12 2.44 -7.83
CA TYR A 133 -16.23 2.79 -6.41
C TYR A 133 -15.65 4.18 -6.12
N LYS A 134 -16.38 4.96 -5.32
CA LYS A 134 -15.96 6.29 -4.86
C LYS A 134 -15.54 6.22 -3.38
N PRO A 135 -14.23 6.25 -3.08
CA PRO A 135 -13.76 6.20 -1.69
C PRO A 135 -14.12 7.48 -0.94
N ARG A 136 -14.31 7.37 0.37
CA ARG A 136 -14.60 8.52 1.24
C ARG A 136 -13.38 9.00 2.01
N GLU A 137 -12.51 8.07 2.39
CA GLU A 137 -11.36 8.31 3.26
C GLU A 137 -10.03 7.97 2.57
N PHE A 138 -10.03 7.15 1.51
CA PHE A 138 -8.79 6.69 0.88
C PHE A 138 -8.76 6.92 -0.65
N ALA A 139 -8.55 8.16 -1.06
CA ALA A 139 -8.69 8.60 -2.47
C ALA A 139 -7.41 8.49 -3.30
N TRP A 140 -6.23 8.51 -2.68
CA TRP A 140 -4.96 8.35 -3.39
C TRP A 140 -4.10 7.29 -2.72
N ALA A 141 -3.68 6.28 -3.46
CA ALA A 141 -3.05 5.10 -2.89
C ALA A 141 -2.07 4.45 -3.85
N GLY A 142 -1.23 3.56 -3.32
CA GLY A 142 -0.45 2.66 -4.16
C GLY A 142 -0.17 1.34 -3.47
N ALA A 143 -0.21 0.25 -4.23
CA ALA A 143 0.12 -1.07 -3.76
C ALA A 143 1.47 -1.53 -4.31
N ASP A 144 2.23 -2.20 -3.45
CA ASP A 144 3.40 -2.98 -3.84
C ASP A 144 2.94 -4.40 -4.14
N LEU A 145 3.28 -4.88 -5.33
CA LEU A 145 2.80 -6.13 -5.88
C LEU A 145 3.97 -7.04 -6.22
N PHE A 146 3.80 -8.34 -5.97
CA PHE A 146 4.67 -9.36 -6.55
C PHE A 146 3.95 -10.11 -7.65
N ASN A 147 4.69 -10.38 -8.73
CA ASN A 147 4.29 -11.36 -9.72
C ASN A 147 4.80 -12.73 -9.28
N VAL A 148 3.87 -13.62 -8.95
CA VAL A 148 4.16 -14.94 -8.39
C VAL A 148 3.51 -16.03 -9.23
N THR A 149 4.00 -17.24 -9.07
CA THR A 149 3.36 -18.44 -9.61
C THR A 149 3.01 -19.40 -8.48
N THR A 150 1.86 -20.05 -8.59
CA THR A 150 1.47 -21.11 -7.65
C THR A 150 2.16 -22.42 -8.02
N LYS A 151 2.05 -23.43 -7.14
CA LYS A 151 2.47 -24.80 -7.45
C LYS A 151 1.82 -25.38 -8.73
N SER A 152 0.62 -24.95 -9.09
CA SER A 152 -0.06 -25.38 -10.32
C SER A 152 0.36 -24.59 -11.56
N GLY A 153 1.31 -23.65 -11.43
CA GLY A 153 1.79 -22.81 -12.52
C GLY A 153 0.91 -21.59 -12.82
N ALA A 154 -0.07 -21.27 -11.98
CA ALA A 154 -0.93 -20.11 -12.17
C ALA A 154 -0.17 -18.83 -11.81
N ARG A 155 0.02 -17.94 -12.79
CA ARG A 155 0.61 -16.61 -12.59
C ARG A 155 -0.43 -15.68 -11.99
N GLN A 156 -0.04 -14.93 -10.96
CA GLN A 156 -0.93 -14.02 -10.25
C GLN A 156 -0.16 -12.83 -9.69
N MET A 157 -0.80 -11.67 -9.70
CA MET A 157 -0.35 -10.50 -8.95
C MET A 157 -0.90 -10.58 -7.52
N ILE A 158 -0.03 -10.41 -6.54
CA ILE A 158 -0.42 -10.42 -5.12
C ILE A 158 0.01 -9.12 -4.45
N VAL A 159 -0.80 -8.63 -3.52
CA VAL A 159 -0.56 -7.42 -2.73
C VAL A 159 0.37 -7.74 -1.56
N VAL A 160 1.49 -7.02 -1.50
CA VAL A 160 2.47 -7.12 -0.40
C VAL A 160 2.18 -6.07 0.67
N GLU A 161 1.83 -4.87 0.23
CA GLU A 161 1.55 -3.70 1.06
C GLU A 161 0.75 -2.65 0.28
N THR A 162 -0.16 -1.94 0.94
CA THR A 162 -0.88 -0.79 0.37
C THR A 162 -0.55 0.48 1.16
N ASN A 163 -0.27 1.57 0.46
CA ASN A 163 0.32 2.79 0.99
C ASN A 163 -0.59 4.00 0.76
N SER A 164 -0.71 4.86 1.78
CA SER A 164 -1.55 6.09 1.77
C SER A 164 -0.82 7.41 1.53
N CYS A 165 0.50 7.38 1.36
CA CYS A 165 1.25 8.38 0.58
C CYS A 165 2.29 7.61 -0.25
N PRO A 166 1.87 6.99 -1.36
CA PRO A 166 2.79 6.27 -2.23
C PRO A 166 3.76 7.25 -2.90
N SER A 167 5.02 6.83 -3.07
CA SER A 167 5.99 7.53 -3.90
C SER A 167 6.08 6.85 -5.25
N GLY A 168 6.11 7.63 -6.33
CA GLY A 168 6.29 7.08 -7.67
C GLY A 168 6.23 8.04 -8.85
N GLN A 169 5.68 9.26 -8.68
CA GLN A 169 5.53 10.17 -9.83
C GLN A 169 6.87 10.55 -10.46
N LYS A 170 7.87 10.86 -9.63
CA LYS A 170 9.26 11.09 -10.06
C LYS A 170 9.93 9.91 -10.79
N SER A 171 9.30 8.73 -10.79
CA SER A 171 9.79 7.46 -11.35
C SER A 171 8.95 6.94 -12.51
N MET A 172 7.93 7.69 -12.95
CA MET A 172 7.05 7.32 -14.05
C MET A 172 7.37 8.17 -15.28
N PRO A 173 7.85 7.58 -16.40
CA PRO A 173 8.03 8.31 -17.65
C PRO A 173 6.74 9.00 -18.08
N LEU A 174 6.85 10.16 -18.73
CA LEU A 174 5.68 10.88 -19.23
C LEU A 174 4.92 10.01 -20.24
N LEU A 175 3.59 10.00 -20.13
CA LEU A 175 2.72 9.31 -21.10
C LEU A 175 2.67 10.06 -22.43
N SER A 176 2.85 11.38 -22.38
CA SER A 176 2.90 12.32 -23.48
C SER A 176 3.88 13.45 -23.13
N GLU A 177 4.70 13.88 -24.08
CA GLU A 177 5.70 14.94 -23.88
C GLU A 177 5.06 16.30 -23.55
N TRP A 178 3.81 16.51 -23.96
CA TRP A 178 3.04 17.73 -23.71
C TRP A 178 2.44 17.80 -22.30
N GLU A 179 2.44 16.69 -21.56
CA GLU A 179 1.92 16.63 -20.18
C GLU A 179 3.06 16.85 -19.18
N GLU A 180 3.60 18.06 -19.10
CA GLU A 180 4.78 18.37 -18.27
C GLU A 180 4.58 18.06 -16.78
N HIS A 181 3.37 18.29 -16.25
CA HIS A 181 3.01 17.93 -14.87
C HIS A 181 2.84 16.41 -14.64
N GLY A 182 2.81 15.62 -15.71
CA GLY A 182 2.68 14.17 -15.68
C GLY A 182 1.58 13.67 -14.75
N GLY A 183 1.90 12.67 -13.93
CA GLY A 183 0.93 12.09 -13.01
C GLY A 183 0.66 12.91 -11.74
N TYR A 184 1.43 13.97 -11.45
CA TYR A 184 1.12 14.88 -10.33
C TYR A 184 -0.23 15.56 -10.54
N LEU A 185 -0.46 16.09 -11.74
CA LEU A 185 -1.73 16.72 -12.12
C LEU A 185 -2.89 15.74 -12.06
N ARG A 186 -2.70 14.52 -12.60
CA ARG A 186 -3.73 13.47 -12.56
C ARG A 186 -4.17 13.12 -11.13
N VAL A 187 -3.22 13.04 -10.19
CA VAL A 187 -3.55 12.80 -8.78
C VAL A 187 -4.39 13.94 -8.23
N LEU A 188 -3.93 15.19 -8.39
CA LEU A 188 -4.59 16.37 -7.81
C LEU A 188 -5.98 16.61 -8.39
N GLN A 189 -6.14 16.45 -9.70
CA GLN A 189 -7.45 16.53 -10.37
C GLN A 189 -8.37 15.39 -9.93
N GLY A 190 -7.84 14.17 -9.81
CA GLY A 190 -8.64 13.01 -9.43
C GLY A 190 -9.17 13.14 -8.01
N VAL A 191 -8.29 13.36 -7.03
CA VAL A 191 -8.69 13.42 -5.61
C VAL A 191 -9.64 14.58 -5.31
N GLY A 192 -9.56 15.68 -6.06
CA GLY A 192 -10.42 16.85 -5.85
C GLY A 192 -10.26 17.49 -4.48
N LEU A 193 -9.03 17.56 -3.95
CA LEU A 193 -8.74 18.16 -2.64
C LEU A 193 -9.22 19.63 -2.56
N VAL A 194 -9.09 20.35 -3.68
CA VAL A 194 -9.55 21.73 -3.87
C VAL A 194 -10.13 21.82 -5.28
N LYS A 195 -11.18 22.62 -5.46
CA LYS A 195 -11.73 22.86 -6.80
C LYS A 195 -10.74 23.68 -7.62
N PRO A 196 -10.43 23.28 -8.86
CA PRO A 196 -9.69 24.15 -9.78
C PRO A 196 -10.44 25.47 -9.97
N LEU A 197 -9.73 26.55 -10.28
CA LEU A 197 -10.40 27.74 -10.82
C LEU A 197 -11.10 27.34 -12.11
N ASN A 198 -12.40 27.63 -12.21
CA ASN A 198 -13.11 27.52 -13.48
C ASN A 198 -12.41 28.48 -14.45
N ASN A 199 -11.78 27.95 -15.51
CA ASN A 199 -11.41 28.77 -16.67
C ASN A 199 -12.70 29.24 -17.35
N SER A 200 -13.33 30.28 -16.82
CA SER A 200 -14.21 31.13 -17.61
C SER A 200 -13.33 31.93 -18.58
N GLY A 201 -13.02 31.35 -19.74
CA GLY A 201 -12.41 32.06 -20.86
C GLY A 201 -11.35 31.25 -21.60
N GLY A 202 -11.72 30.66 -22.74
CA GLY A 202 -10.77 30.13 -23.72
C GLY A 202 -11.22 28.84 -24.40
N ASP A 203 -12.32 28.88 -25.14
CA ASP A 203 -12.60 27.90 -26.20
C ASP A 203 -11.46 27.98 -27.24
N GLN A 204 -10.37 27.23 -27.04
CA GLN A 204 -9.55 26.79 -28.16
C GLN A 204 -10.24 25.57 -28.77
N LYS A 205 -11.21 25.84 -29.63
CA LYS A 205 -11.68 24.85 -30.61
C LYS A 205 -10.49 24.46 -31.48
N SER A 206 -9.99 23.24 -31.30
CA SER A 206 -9.23 22.57 -32.36
C SER A 206 -10.12 22.45 -33.60
N PRO A 207 -9.61 22.66 -34.83
CA PRO A 207 -10.43 22.73 -36.02
C PRO A 207 -11.04 21.35 -36.30
N ALA A 208 -12.36 21.27 -36.20
CA ALA A 208 -13.12 20.09 -36.60
C ALA A 208 -12.99 19.91 -38.12
N THR A 209 -12.42 18.77 -38.52
CA THR A 209 -12.56 18.25 -39.87
C THR A 209 -14.03 17.88 -40.09
N ALA A 210 -14.67 18.58 -41.01
CA ALA A 210 -16.01 18.28 -41.48
C ALA A 210 -16.01 16.94 -42.22
N THR A 211 -16.80 15.99 -41.74
CA THR A 211 -17.40 14.93 -42.56
C THR A 211 -18.82 14.70 -42.06
N ASP A 212 -19.73 14.71 -43.02
CA ASP A 212 -21.18 14.69 -42.90
C ASP A 212 -21.77 13.43 -42.22
N GLU A 213 -23.07 13.56 -41.91
CA GLU A 213 -24.12 12.51 -41.75
C GLU A 213 -24.57 12.06 -40.32
N PRO A 214 -25.85 11.61 -40.13
CA PRO A 214 -26.85 12.47 -39.47
C PRO A 214 -27.64 11.83 -38.28
N THR A 215 -28.38 12.72 -37.58
CA THR A 215 -29.63 12.47 -36.83
C THR A 215 -29.63 11.56 -35.58
N LEU A 216 -29.38 12.17 -34.41
CA LEU A 216 -29.64 11.64 -33.07
C LEU A 216 -30.91 12.28 -32.46
N GLY A 217 -32.06 12.06 -33.09
CA GLY A 217 -33.36 12.60 -32.65
C GLY A 217 -34.31 11.58 -31.99
N ALA A 218 -34.11 10.27 -32.22
CA ALA A 218 -35.06 9.25 -31.80
C ALA A 218 -34.78 8.64 -30.41
N GLN A 219 -33.52 8.65 -29.94
CA GLN A 219 -33.15 7.96 -28.70
C GLN A 219 -33.64 8.68 -27.43
N LYS A 220 -33.67 10.02 -27.43
CA LYS A 220 -34.11 10.82 -26.26
C LYS A 220 -35.60 10.71 -25.94
N LEU A 221 -36.43 10.28 -26.90
CA LEU A 221 -37.87 10.10 -26.71
C LEU A 221 -38.23 8.73 -26.11
N VAL A 222 -37.39 7.71 -26.32
CA VAL A 222 -37.60 6.35 -25.79
C VAL A 222 -37.25 6.27 -24.30
N ASP A 223 -36.22 7.02 -23.87
CA ASP A 223 -35.79 7.05 -22.46
C ASP A 223 -36.77 7.81 -21.56
N ALA A 224 -37.43 8.85 -22.08
CA ALA A 224 -38.40 9.63 -21.32
C ALA A 224 -39.73 8.87 -21.05
N VAL A 225 -40.16 8.01 -21.97
CA VAL A 225 -41.39 7.22 -21.84
C VAL A 225 -41.18 6.03 -20.89
N SER A 226 -39.96 5.48 -20.83
CA SER A 226 -39.64 4.32 -19.98
C SER A 226 -39.62 4.67 -18.48
N VAL A 227 -39.25 5.91 -18.13
CA VAL A 227 -39.23 6.39 -16.73
C VAL A 227 -40.64 6.66 -16.21
N GLN A 228 -41.54 7.19 -17.04
CA GLN A 228 -42.93 7.45 -16.64
C GLN A 228 -43.75 6.17 -16.44
N LEU A 229 -43.43 5.09 -17.16
CA LEU A 229 -44.09 3.79 -16.96
C LEU A 229 -43.66 3.10 -15.66
N ALA A 230 -42.40 3.28 -15.24
CA ALA A 230 -41.88 2.69 -13.99
C ALA A 230 -42.43 3.39 -12.74
N GLU A 231 -42.66 4.71 -12.79
CA GLU A 231 -43.24 5.47 -11.68
C GLU A 231 -44.75 5.22 -11.50
N ALA A 232 -45.45 4.83 -12.56
CA ALA A 232 -46.86 4.43 -12.49
C ALA A 232 -47.04 3.04 -11.85
N GLN A 233 -46.10 2.11 -12.08
CA GLN A 233 -46.17 0.75 -11.54
C GLN A 233 -45.79 0.64 -10.06
N LEU A 234 -45.07 1.62 -9.51
CA LEU A 234 -44.74 1.68 -8.08
C LEU A 234 -45.86 2.26 -7.20
N LYS A 235 -46.87 2.93 -7.78
CA LYS A 235 -48.00 3.52 -7.05
C LYS A 235 -49.19 2.58 -6.84
N GLU A 236 -49.19 1.39 -7.44
CA GLU A 236 -50.26 0.39 -7.27
C GLU A 236 -49.94 -0.70 -6.23
N ALA A 237 -48.78 -0.65 -5.56
CA ALA A 237 -48.36 -1.68 -4.59
C ALA A 237 -48.51 -1.28 -3.10
N GLU A 238 -49.00 -0.08 -2.79
CA GLU A 238 -49.21 0.38 -1.40
C GLU A 238 -50.69 0.39 -1.01
N HIS A 239 -51.32 -0.79 -0.93
CA HIS A 239 -52.66 -0.91 -0.34
C HIS A 239 -52.93 -2.27 0.30
N GLU A 240 -52.11 -2.73 1.25
CA GLU A 240 -52.56 -3.72 2.26
C GLU A 240 -51.98 -3.38 3.64
N GLY A 241 -52.89 -3.24 4.62
CA GLY A 241 -52.65 -2.62 5.92
C GLY A 241 -51.94 -3.52 6.94
N GLY A 242 -51.08 -2.88 7.73
CA GLY A 242 -50.56 -3.38 9.01
C GLY A 242 -50.60 -2.26 10.06
N PRO A 243 -50.70 -2.57 11.37
CA PRO A 243 -50.96 -1.58 12.42
C PRO A 243 -49.74 -0.68 12.68
N PRO A 244 -49.94 0.54 13.21
CA PRO A 244 -48.88 1.55 13.27
C PRO A 244 -47.86 1.20 14.34
N VAL A 245 -46.61 1.02 13.92
CA VAL A 245 -45.45 0.99 14.83
C VAL A 245 -45.22 2.41 15.33
N GLN A 246 -45.23 2.59 16.65
CA GLN A 246 -44.93 3.87 17.30
C GLN A 246 -43.55 4.38 16.82
N SER A 247 -43.56 5.49 16.10
CA SER A 247 -42.35 6.19 15.70
C SER A 247 -41.76 6.91 16.91
N PHE A 248 -40.62 6.41 17.38
CA PHE A 248 -39.72 7.24 18.17
C PHE A 248 -39.09 8.25 17.21
N ALA A 249 -39.63 9.47 17.19
CA ALA A 249 -38.97 10.60 16.54
C ALA A 249 -37.67 10.90 17.31
N PRO A 250 -36.49 10.88 16.66
CA PRO A 250 -35.28 11.37 17.29
C PRO A 250 -35.41 12.89 17.51
N SER A 251 -35.01 13.35 18.68
CA SER A 251 -34.91 14.77 18.99
C SER A 251 -34.04 15.51 17.97
N ALA A 252 -34.41 16.74 17.66
CA ALA A 252 -33.76 17.63 16.71
C ALA A 252 -32.36 18.12 17.15
N GLU A 253 -31.44 17.20 17.42
CA GLU A 253 -30.01 17.49 17.34
C GLU A 253 -29.59 17.32 15.88
N ALA A 254 -29.00 18.38 15.31
CA ALA A 254 -28.66 18.51 13.90
C ALA A 254 -28.18 17.19 13.29
N GLN A 255 -29.00 16.59 12.43
CA GLN A 255 -28.62 15.47 11.55
C GLN A 255 -27.46 15.95 10.68
N LYS A 256 -26.22 15.72 11.14
CA LYS A 256 -25.03 16.01 10.34
C LYS A 256 -25.04 15.06 9.16
N LYS A 257 -25.03 15.61 7.96
CA LYS A 257 -24.99 14.84 6.72
C LYS A 257 -23.80 13.87 6.78
N PRO A 258 -23.95 12.62 6.29
CA PRO A 258 -22.86 11.65 6.27
C PRO A 258 -21.66 12.23 5.51
N ARG A 259 -20.44 11.88 5.95
CA ARG A 259 -19.21 12.30 5.26
C ARG A 259 -19.24 11.86 3.79
N THR A 260 -19.08 12.81 2.89
CA THR A 260 -19.01 12.59 1.44
C THR A 260 -17.58 12.43 0.97
N TRP A 261 -17.43 12.04 -0.30
CA TRP A 261 -16.14 12.01 -0.99
C TRP A 261 -15.43 13.36 -0.85
N ILE A 262 -14.10 13.38 -0.72
CA ILE A 262 -13.34 14.60 -0.39
C ILE A 262 -13.62 15.75 -1.37
N ALA A 263 -13.83 15.45 -2.66
CA ALA A 263 -14.15 16.43 -3.70
C ALA A 263 -15.56 17.05 -3.58
N GLU A 264 -16.46 16.40 -2.85
CA GLU A 264 -17.83 16.86 -2.61
C GLU A 264 -17.96 17.66 -1.31
N ARG A 265 -16.88 17.79 -0.53
CA ARG A 265 -16.90 18.51 0.75
C ARG A 265 -16.79 20.02 0.50
N PRO A 266 -17.66 20.85 1.11
CA PRO A 266 -17.58 22.29 0.98
C PRO A 266 -16.29 22.83 1.63
N ASP A 267 -15.85 24.00 1.17
CA ASP A 267 -14.76 24.75 1.79
C ASP A 267 -15.36 25.47 3.01
N GLU A 268 -15.29 24.84 4.18
CA GLU A 268 -15.92 25.35 5.42
C GLU A 268 -15.07 26.38 6.17
N ILE A 269 -13.79 26.50 5.81
CA ILE A 269 -12.84 27.39 6.47
C ILE A 269 -12.08 28.24 5.44
N GLU A 270 -11.89 29.51 5.76
CA GLU A 270 -10.94 30.38 5.04
C GLU A 270 -9.52 30.06 5.49
N GLY A 271 -8.56 30.13 4.57
CA GLY A 271 -7.15 29.85 4.82
C GLY A 271 -6.41 29.48 3.55
N ASP A 272 -5.10 29.27 3.65
CA ASP A 272 -4.23 28.98 2.50
C ASP A 272 -4.20 27.47 2.20
N LEU A 273 -3.46 27.10 1.16
CA LEU A 273 -3.17 25.71 0.81
C LEU A 273 -1.78 25.30 1.30
N ALA A 274 -1.61 24.01 1.62
CA ALA A 274 -0.32 23.49 2.01
C ALA A 274 0.00 22.11 1.42
N VAL A 275 1.29 21.82 1.29
CA VAL A 275 1.83 20.46 1.18
C VAL A 275 2.76 20.24 2.37
N VAL A 276 2.39 19.32 3.25
CA VAL A 276 3.19 18.96 4.43
C VAL A 276 3.90 17.63 4.21
N TRP A 277 5.19 17.54 4.52
CA TRP A 277 5.99 16.36 4.19
C TRP A 277 7.10 16.07 5.20
N ASP A 278 7.48 14.79 5.33
CA ASP A 278 8.58 14.35 6.22
C ASP A 278 9.66 13.53 5.51
N LYS A 279 9.44 13.27 4.21
CA LYS A 279 10.34 12.56 3.33
C LYS A 279 10.05 12.97 1.89
N ASN A 280 11.05 12.78 1.01
CA ASN A 280 10.90 12.86 -0.44
C ASN A 280 10.52 14.27 -0.97
N LYS A 281 11.35 15.27 -0.64
CA LYS A 281 11.22 16.65 -1.10
C LYS A 281 10.82 16.77 -2.58
N MET A 282 11.48 16.02 -3.47
CA MET A 282 11.24 16.05 -4.92
C MET A 282 9.77 15.86 -5.32
N GLU A 283 9.07 14.89 -4.71
CA GLU A 283 7.65 14.70 -4.99
C GLU A 283 6.79 15.70 -4.23
N ALA A 284 7.13 16.01 -2.98
CA ALA A 284 6.36 16.95 -2.17
C ALA A 284 6.29 18.34 -2.82
N THR A 285 7.44 18.86 -3.30
CA THR A 285 7.49 20.11 -4.04
C THR A 285 6.78 20.01 -5.38
N GLY A 286 6.83 18.85 -6.05
CA GLY A 286 6.09 18.64 -7.29
C GLY A 286 4.58 18.73 -7.10
N TYR A 287 4.03 18.13 -6.04
CA TYR A 287 2.62 18.31 -5.69
C TYR A 287 2.30 19.76 -5.28
N ALA A 288 3.21 20.47 -4.61
CA ALA A 288 3.00 21.86 -4.23
C ALA A 288 2.91 22.79 -5.46
N SER A 289 3.86 22.65 -6.40
CA SER A 289 3.89 23.43 -7.64
C SER A 289 2.66 23.16 -8.51
N VAL A 290 2.30 21.89 -8.75
CA VAL A 290 1.10 21.59 -9.55
C VAL A 290 -0.19 22.01 -8.86
N LEU A 291 -0.25 21.95 -7.52
CA LEU A 291 -1.39 22.48 -6.78
C LEU A 291 -1.49 23.99 -6.97
N ALA A 292 -0.39 24.73 -6.86
CA ALA A 292 -0.35 26.18 -7.09
C ALA A 292 -0.76 26.54 -8.52
N ASP A 293 -0.30 25.79 -9.52
CA ASP A 293 -0.65 26.01 -10.92
C ASP A 293 -2.12 25.74 -11.22
N MET A 294 -2.67 24.68 -10.62
CA MET A 294 -4.06 24.25 -10.82
C MET A 294 -5.05 25.20 -10.15
N THR A 295 -4.71 25.77 -8.98
CA THR A 295 -5.59 26.66 -8.22
C THR A 295 -5.28 28.14 -8.45
N LYS A 296 -4.15 28.48 -9.08
CA LYS A 296 -3.59 29.83 -9.18
C LYS A 296 -3.53 30.56 -7.83
N GLU A 297 -3.19 29.80 -6.79
CA GLU A 297 -2.98 30.30 -5.43
C GLU A 297 -1.60 29.90 -4.95
N ASN A 298 -1.03 30.67 -4.02
CA ASN A 298 0.21 30.29 -3.38
C ASN A 298 -0.02 29.08 -2.46
N VAL A 299 0.96 28.18 -2.42
CA VAL A 299 0.93 26.96 -1.62
C VAL A 299 2.12 26.93 -0.69
N TRP A 300 1.88 26.66 0.60
CA TRP A 300 2.93 26.47 1.58
C TRP A 300 3.49 25.04 1.52
N CYS A 301 4.74 24.88 1.13
CA CYS A 301 5.46 23.61 1.16
C CYS A 301 6.29 23.52 2.44
N VAL A 302 5.90 22.61 3.34
CA VAL A 302 6.35 22.63 4.74
C VAL A 302 6.90 21.27 5.17
N GLU A 303 8.12 21.28 5.71
CA GLU A 303 8.66 20.10 6.38
C GLU A 303 7.97 19.93 7.73
N PHE A 304 7.56 18.70 8.01
CA PHE A 304 6.95 18.33 9.28
C PHE A 304 7.59 17.04 9.70
N TYR A 305 8.61 17.06 10.57
CA TYR A 305 9.32 15.86 11.03
C TYR A 305 8.79 15.38 12.39
N GLU A 306 9.00 14.10 12.73
CA GLU A 306 8.59 13.52 14.02
C GLU A 306 9.45 14.02 15.19
N TRP A 307 10.74 14.22 14.94
CA TRP A 307 11.74 14.58 15.94
C TRP A 307 11.85 16.10 16.18
N ASP A 308 11.10 16.91 15.43
CA ASP A 308 11.14 18.36 15.56
C ASP A 308 10.23 18.80 16.70
N ASP A 309 10.83 19.33 17.76
CA ASP A 309 10.12 19.82 18.95
C ASP A 309 9.50 21.22 18.73
N ASP A 310 9.87 21.92 17.67
CA ASP A 310 9.32 23.23 17.29
C ASP A 310 9.00 23.30 15.78
N PRO A 311 8.12 22.40 15.29
CA PRO A 311 7.85 22.29 13.87
C PRO A 311 7.12 23.54 13.35
N PRO A 312 7.30 23.91 12.08
CA PRO A 312 6.57 25.02 11.45
C PRO A 312 5.10 24.67 11.14
N VAL A 313 4.51 23.73 11.88
CA VAL A 313 3.13 23.25 11.77
C VAL A 313 2.55 23.08 13.18
N LYS A 314 1.37 23.63 13.44
CA LYS A 314 0.62 23.41 14.68
C LYS A 314 -0.86 23.17 14.40
N TRP A 315 -1.58 22.70 15.41
CA TRP A 315 -3.02 22.46 15.37
C TRP A 315 -3.72 23.24 16.47
N GLU A 316 -4.73 24.03 16.11
CA GLU A 316 -5.59 24.76 17.04
C GLU A 316 -7.05 24.56 16.61
N ASP A 317 -7.91 24.06 17.50
CA ASP A 317 -9.33 23.77 17.25
C ASP A 317 -9.63 22.97 15.96
N GLY A 318 -8.75 22.03 15.63
CA GLY A 318 -8.82 21.17 14.44
C GLY A 318 -8.37 21.86 13.14
N ILE A 319 -7.89 23.10 13.19
CA ILE A 319 -7.33 23.84 12.06
C ILE A 319 -5.80 23.70 12.09
N MET A 320 -5.22 23.34 10.95
CA MET A 320 -3.77 23.36 10.74
C MET A 320 -3.32 24.80 10.53
N TYR A 321 -2.26 25.18 11.23
CA TYR A 321 -1.54 26.42 10.96
C TYR A 321 -0.11 26.10 10.53
N VAL A 322 0.39 26.86 9.56
CA VAL A 322 1.81 26.81 9.14
C VAL A 322 2.51 28.11 9.51
N ARG A 323 3.83 28.05 9.70
CA ARG A 323 4.68 29.19 10.07
C ARG A 323 5.58 29.62 8.90
N PRO A 324 5.19 30.61 8.07
CA PRO A 324 6.05 31.16 7.01
C PRO A 324 7.25 31.93 7.56
N GLU A 325 7.07 32.59 8.69
CA GLU A 325 8.07 33.43 9.34
C GLU A 325 7.93 33.31 10.87
N PRO A 326 9.00 33.57 11.64
CA PRO A 326 8.94 33.51 13.10
C PRO A 326 7.79 34.37 13.66
N GLY A 327 6.89 33.73 14.41
CA GLY A 327 5.73 34.39 15.04
C GLY A 327 4.51 34.58 14.15
N VAL A 328 4.61 34.35 12.84
CA VAL A 328 3.48 34.46 11.89
C VAL A 328 2.91 33.07 11.62
N TRP A 329 1.63 32.89 11.94
CA TRP A 329 0.91 31.63 11.69
C TRP A 329 -0.25 31.86 10.72
N LYS A 330 -0.32 31.04 9.67
CA LYS A 330 -1.37 31.11 8.64
C LYS A 330 -2.29 29.90 8.73
N PRO A 331 -3.62 30.07 8.79
CA PRO A 331 -4.55 28.95 8.79
C PRO A 331 -4.56 28.27 7.42
N ILE A 332 -4.67 26.94 7.41
CA ILE A 332 -4.71 26.13 6.20
C ILE A 332 -6.10 25.52 6.02
N ARG A 333 -6.71 25.76 4.86
CA ARG A 333 -8.03 25.20 4.54
C ARG A 333 -7.97 23.78 4.00
N ALA A 334 -6.92 23.46 3.24
CA ALA A 334 -6.67 22.12 2.72
C ALA A 334 -5.16 21.86 2.61
N ALA A 335 -4.75 20.65 2.99
CA ALA A 335 -3.37 20.21 2.87
C ALA A 335 -3.23 18.86 2.15
N PHE A 336 -2.35 18.83 1.15
CA PHE A 336 -1.84 17.59 0.60
C PHE A 336 -0.81 17.01 1.57
N ARG A 337 -1.12 15.87 2.19
CA ARG A 337 -0.26 15.29 3.22
C ARG A 337 0.65 14.22 2.65
N TYR A 338 1.92 14.57 2.53
CA TYR A 338 3.05 13.67 2.22
C TYR A 338 3.86 13.33 3.49
N VAL A 339 3.20 13.23 4.63
CA VAL A 339 3.81 12.80 5.91
C VAL A 339 3.69 11.28 6.02
N THR A 340 4.84 10.61 6.07
CA THR A 340 4.97 9.17 5.88
C THR A 340 5.31 8.39 7.14
N ALA A 341 6.10 8.94 8.06
CA ALA A 341 6.54 8.28 9.27
C ALA A 341 5.58 8.60 10.44
N ALA A 342 4.88 7.57 10.94
CA ALA A 342 3.95 7.64 12.07
C ALA A 342 3.08 8.93 12.10
N PRO A 343 2.34 9.25 11.02
CA PRO A 343 1.66 10.55 10.90
C PRO A 343 0.60 10.78 11.99
N TRP A 344 0.06 9.71 12.58
CA TRP A 344 -0.88 9.75 13.71
C TRP A 344 -0.29 10.32 15.01
N LYS A 345 1.03 10.53 15.09
CA LYS A 345 1.67 11.23 16.22
C LYS A 345 1.52 12.75 16.20
N ARG A 346 1.20 13.30 15.03
CA ARG A 346 1.35 14.73 14.74
C ARG A 346 0.16 15.36 14.04
N ILE A 347 -0.67 14.54 13.42
CA ILE A 347 -1.87 14.97 12.73
C ILE A 347 -3.07 14.35 13.46
N PRO A 348 -4.00 15.17 13.98
CA PRO A 348 -5.20 14.69 14.64
C PRO A 348 -6.05 13.79 13.74
N LEU A 349 -6.82 12.90 14.35
CA LEU A 349 -7.76 12.03 13.63
C LEU A 349 -8.92 12.82 13.05
N ARG A 350 -9.30 13.91 13.72
CA ARG A 350 -10.37 14.81 13.32
C ARG A 350 -9.80 16.19 13.08
N THR A 351 -10.03 16.70 11.88
CA THR A 351 -9.56 18.01 11.45
C THR A 351 -10.69 18.77 10.78
N LYS A 352 -10.70 20.10 10.94
CA LYS A 352 -11.47 21.03 10.10
C LYS A 352 -10.73 21.31 8.79
N THR A 353 -9.39 21.42 8.83
CA THR A 353 -8.56 21.41 7.62
C THR A 353 -8.76 20.10 6.86
N ARG A 354 -9.01 20.18 5.55
CA ARG A 354 -9.11 18.97 4.71
C ARG A 354 -7.72 18.38 4.50
N ILE A 355 -7.54 17.11 4.84
CA ILE A 355 -6.26 16.40 4.72
C ILE A 355 -6.39 15.24 3.75
N LEU A 356 -5.48 15.17 2.76
CA LEU A 356 -5.40 14.05 1.82
C LEU A 356 -4.17 13.16 2.08
N ASN A 357 -4.30 11.88 2.37
CA ASN A 357 -5.48 11.21 2.93
C ASN A 357 -5.58 11.51 4.45
N PRO A 358 -6.78 11.45 5.04
CA PRO A 358 -6.95 11.55 6.49
C PRO A 358 -6.24 10.42 7.24
N ILE A 359 -5.92 10.65 8.51
CA ILE A 359 -5.13 9.72 9.34
C ILE A 359 -5.86 8.39 9.57
N VAL A 360 -7.18 8.39 9.57
CA VAL A 360 -7.97 7.15 9.66
C VAL A 360 -7.62 6.17 8.54
N ALA A 361 -7.34 6.63 7.31
CA ALA A 361 -6.95 5.75 6.21
C ALA A 361 -5.58 5.10 6.45
N CYS A 362 -4.66 5.79 7.15
CA CYS A 362 -3.40 5.20 7.59
C CYS A 362 -3.62 4.08 8.61
N LEU A 363 -4.42 4.37 9.64
CA LEU A 363 -4.69 3.42 10.73
C LEU A 363 -5.49 2.21 10.26
N ALA A 364 -6.40 2.39 9.31
CA ALA A 364 -7.24 1.32 8.75
C ALA A 364 -6.49 0.35 7.82
N GLY A 365 -5.24 0.66 7.45
CA GLY A 365 -4.43 -0.26 6.65
C GLY A 365 -3.40 0.42 5.77
N GLY A 366 -3.63 1.68 5.37
CA GLY A 366 -2.76 2.38 4.42
C GLY A 366 -1.36 2.72 4.94
N ARG A 367 -1.10 2.53 6.24
CA ARG A 367 0.24 2.53 6.90
C ARG A 367 0.29 1.57 8.11
N ASN A 368 -0.67 0.68 8.23
CA ASN A 368 -0.79 -0.26 9.33
C ASN A 368 -1.04 -1.66 8.76
N LYS A 369 0.03 -2.47 8.68
CA LYS A 369 -0.02 -3.76 7.98
C LYS A 369 -0.94 -4.77 8.67
N ALA A 370 -1.09 -4.68 10.00
CA ALA A 370 -2.00 -5.54 10.75
C ALA A 370 -3.46 -5.23 10.38
N MET A 371 -3.81 -3.94 10.36
CA MET A 371 -5.16 -3.50 9.96
C MET A 371 -5.44 -3.71 8.48
N ALA A 372 -4.43 -3.63 7.61
CA ALA A 372 -4.57 -4.00 6.20
C ALA A 372 -4.98 -5.47 6.03
N SER A 373 -4.34 -6.39 6.76
CA SER A 373 -4.73 -7.81 6.76
C SER A 373 -6.20 -7.99 7.18
N VAL A 374 -6.64 -7.32 8.26
CA VAL A 374 -8.03 -7.36 8.71
C VAL A 374 -8.99 -6.79 7.65
N ALA A 375 -8.63 -5.67 7.02
CA ALA A 375 -9.43 -5.06 5.95
C ALA A 375 -9.60 -6.03 4.77
N TYR A 376 -8.52 -6.70 4.37
CA TYR A 376 -8.54 -7.63 3.24
C TYR A 376 -9.38 -8.87 3.54
N ASP A 377 -9.30 -9.42 4.74
CA ASP A 377 -10.11 -10.58 5.13
C ASP A 377 -11.60 -10.25 5.15
N LEU A 378 -11.98 -9.11 5.72
CA LEU A 378 -13.37 -8.63 5.73
C LEU A 378 -13.91 -8.40 4.32
N PHE A 379 -13.09 -7.80 3.45
CA PHE A 379 -13.48 -7.53 2.07
C PHE A 379 -13.58 -8.82 1.24
N ASN A 380 -12.65 -9.75 1.42
CA ASN A 380 -12.67 -11.05 0.75
C ASN A 380 -13.90 -11.88 1.17
N ALA A 381 -14.32 -11.80 2.43
CA ALA A 381 -15.55 -12.41 2.90
C ALA A 381 -16.79 -11.77 2.26
N GLU A 382 -16.82 -10.44 2.12
CA GLU A 382 -17.90 -9.71 1.44
C GLU A 382 -18.00 -10.07 -0.05
N MET A 383 -16.85 -10.27 -0.72
CA MET A 383 -16.78 -10.59 -2.14
C MET A 383 -16.92 -12.09 -2.46
N ALA A 384 -17.14 -12.93 -1.45
CA ALA A 384 -17.29 -14.36 -1.64
C ALA A 384 -18.37 -14.68 -2.70
N GLY A 385 -18.04 -15.57 -3.64
CA GLY A 385 -18.94 -15.96 -4.74
C GLY A 385 -18.86 -15.07 -5.99
N THR A 386 -18.20 -13.91 -5.94
CA THR A 386 -18.05 -13.02 -7.12
C THR A 386 -16.82 -13.34 -7.98
N GLY A 387 -15.95 -14.25 -7.54
CA GLY A 387 -14.64 -14.50 -8.17
C GLY A 387 -13.58 -13.42 -7.90
N LEU A 388 -13.95 -12.28 -7.31
CA LEU A 388 -13.01 -11.24 -6.90
C LEU A 388 -12.45 -11.52 -5.51
N ARG A 389 -11.13 -11.38 -5.37
CA ARG A 389 -10.42 -11.55 -4.11
C ARG A 389 -9.12 -10.78 -4.11
N ILE A 390 -8.79 -10.17 -2.98
CA ILE A 390 -7.45 -9.63 -2.70
C ILE A 390 -6.54 -10.81 -2.38
N LEU A 391 -5.52 -10.99 -3.21
CA LEU A 391 -4.51 -12.01 -3.05
C LEU A 391 -3.34 -11.43 -2.24
N VAL A 392 -3.04 -12.02 -1.10
CA VAL A 392 -1.92 -11.66 -0.24
C VAL A 392 -1.19 -12.92 0.22
N PRO A 393 0.10 -12.84 0.58
CA PRO A 393 0.75 -13.93 1.30
C PRO A 393 0.06 -14.15 2.65
N GLU A 394 0.02 -15.41 3.12
CA GLU A 394 -0.59 -15.75 4.41
C GLU A 394 0.05 -14.94 5.54
N THR A 395 -0.76 -14.27 6.35
CA THR A 395 -0.29 -13.34 7.38
C THR A 395 -0.95 -13.66 8.71
N ILE A 396 -0.14 -13.80 9.76
CA ILE A 396 -0.57 -13.94 11.15
C ILE A 396 -0.34 -12.61 11.84
N ASN A 397 -1.42 -12.02 12.35
CA ASN A 397 -1.40 -10.75 13.08
C ASN A 397 -1.16 -10.96 14.58
N ASN A 398 -0.84 -9.87 15.28
CA ASN A 398 -0.74 -9.79 16.73
C ASN A 398 0.23 -10.79 17.37
N VAL A 399 1.34 -11.10 16.68
CA VAL A 399 2.36 -12.04 17.15
C VAL A 399 3.31 -11.33 18.11
N ARG A 400 3.46 -11.87 19.32
CA ARG A 400 4.47 -11.39 20.27
C ARG A 400 5.87 -11.88 19.87
N LYS A 401 6.90 -11.12 20.22
CA LYS A 401 8.28 -11.43 19.84
C LYS A 401 8.72 -12.85 20.25
N ASP A 402 8.34 -13.30 21.44
CA ASP A 402 8.65 -14.64 21.96
C ASP A 402 7.89 -15.77 21.24
N GLU A 403 6.79 -15.47 20.54
CA GLU A 403 6.06 -16.44 19.73
C GLU A 403 6.65 -16.61 18.32
N VAL A 404 7.50 -15.67 17.86
CA VAL A 404 8.06 -15.67 16.51
C VAL A 404 8.77 -16.99 16.16
N PRO A 405 9.66 -17.57 16.99
CA PRO A 405 10.33 -18.82 16.66
C PRO A 405 9.35 -19.98 16.38
N LEU A 406 8.25 -20.06 17.16
CA LEU A 406 7.22 -21.07 16.97
C LEU A 406 6.51 -20.90 15.62
N ARG A 407 6.19 -19.66 15.23
CA ARG A 407 5.55 -19.37 13.94
C ARG A 407 6.47 -19.72 12.77
N VAL A 408 7.74 -19.33 12.85
CA VAL A 408 8.76 -19.67 11.83
C VAL A 408 8.89 -21.18 11.66
N ALA A 409 8.98 -21.93 12.77
CA ALA A 409 9.05 -23.39 12.74
C ALA A 409 7.81 -24.02 12.10
N SER A 410 6.60 -23.49 12.40
CA SER A 410 5.34 -24.01 11.84
C SER A 410 5.21 -23.85 10.32
N TRP A 411 6.03 -23.00 9.69
CA TRP A 411 6.07 -22.77 8.24
C TRP A 411 7.32 -23.33 7.56
N GLY A 412 8.00 -24.28 8.21
CA GLY A 412 9.17 -24.96 7.63
C GLY A 412 10.46 -24.15 7.71
N GLY A 413 10.54 -23.19 8.64
CA GLY A 413 11.76 -22.42 8.91
C GLY A 413 11.89 -21.12 8.10
N PHE A 414 10.92 -20.80 7.24
CA PHE A 414 10.91 -19.59 6.43
C PHE A 414 9.77 -18.66 6.83
N ALA A 415 10.06 -17.38 7.01
CA ALA A 415 9.03 -16.36 7.24
C ALA A 415 9.55 -14.94 6.94
N VAL A 416 8.61 -14.00 6.84
CA VAL A 416 8.89 -12.56 6.87
C VAL A 416 8.24 -11.98 8.11
N ILE A 417 9.05 -11.39 8.99
CA ILE A 417 8.58 -10.68 10.17
C ILE A 417 8.50 -9.21 9.84
N LYS A 418 7.40 -8.54 10.19
CA LYS A 418 7.25 -7.10 9.97
C LYS A 418 6.74 -6.38 11.20
N ASN A 419 7.32 -5.21 11.48
CA ASN A 419 6.70 -4.20 12.30
C ASN A 419 5.49 -3.62 11.53
N PRO A 420 4.27 -3.69 12.07
CA PRO A 420 3.08 -3.29 11.34
C PRO A 420 3.05 -1.81 10.95
N TYR A 421 3.76 -0.95 11.68
CA TYR A 421 3.64 0.51 11.61
C TYR A 421 4.81 1.21 10.90
N SER A 422 5.85 0.45 10.52
CA SER A 422 7.02 0.98 9.81
C SER A 422 6.85 0.97 8.29
N ASN A 423 7.58 1.85 7.59
CA ASN A 423 7.46 2.09 6.15
C ASN A 423 8.81 1.98 5.42
N ALA A 424 8.76 1.92 4.09
CA ALA A 424 9.95 1.92 3.21
C ALA A 424 10.95 0.78 3.50
N GLY A 425 10.44 -0.41 3.80
CA GLY A 425 11.25 -1.59 4.10
C GLY A 425 11.93 -1.59 5.47
N GLN A 426 11.72 -0.55 6.27
CA GLN A 426 12.18 -0.54 7.65
C GLN A 426 11.29 -1.43 8.50
N GLY A 427 11.89 -2.16 9.44
CA GLY A 427 11.16 -3.10 10.28
C GLY A 427 10.61 -4.29 9.50
N VAL A 428 11.33 -4.77 8.48
CA VAL A 428 11.03 -6.00 7.75
C VAL A 428 12.25 -6.90 7.83
N TRP A 429 12.07 -8.15 8.26
CA TRP A 429 13.12 -9.14 8.41
C TRP A 429 12.71 -10.43 7.73
N THR A 430 13.54 -10.90 6.82
CA THR A 430 13.39 -12.20 6.15
C THR A 430 14.17 -13.25 6.91
N ILE A 431 13.53 -14.37 7.24
CA ILE A 431 14.11 -15.47 7.99
C ILE A 431 14.23 -16.67 7.07
N THR A 432 15.47 -17.12 6.87
CA THR A 432 15.81 -18.31 6.07
C THR A 432 16.78 -19.26 6.75
N ASN A 433 17.25 -18.90 7.96
CA ASN A 433 18.16 -19.68 8.77
C ASN A 433 18.14 -19.21 10.24
N ALA A 434 18.74 -20.00 11.13
CA ALA A 434 18.80 -19.71 12.55
C ALA A 434 19.52 -18.39 12.89
N LYS A 435 20.60 -18.06 12.17
CA LYS A 435 21.35 -16.82 12.41
C LYS A 435 20.47 -15.58 12.18
N GLU A 436 19.72 -15.52 11.08
CA GLU A 436 18.79 -14.40 10.82
C GLU A 436 17.70 -14.30 11.89
N LEU A 437 17.23 -15.44 12.40
CA LEU A 437 16.26 -15.47 13.50
C LEU A 437 16.87 -14.95 14.80
N ASP A 438 18.07 -15.41 15.17
CA ASP A 438 18.78 -14.98 16.38
C ASP A 438 19.10 -13.47 16.33
N GLU A 439 19.55 -12.98 15.18
CA GLU A 439 19.80 -11.55 14.93
C GLU A 439 18.52 -10.73 15.13
N PHE A 440 17.37 -11.19 14.61
CA PHE A 440 16.08 -10.56 14.86
C PHE A 440 15.70 -10.60 16.35
N MET A 441 15.86 -11.75 17.00
CA MET A 441 15.52 -11.94 18.41
C MET A 441 16.39 -11.09 19.34
N ALA A 442 17.58 -10.68 18.93
CA ALA A 442 18.42 -9.74 19.68
C ALA A 442 17.96 -8.27 19.57
N LEU A 443 17.14 -7.91 18.57
CA LEU A 443 16.75 -6.50 18.35
C LEU A 443 15.74 -6.00 19.39
N PRO A 444 15.95 -4.81 19.98
CA PRO A 444 14.95 -4.19 20.83
C PRO A 444 13.68 -3.89 20.02
N GLN A 445 12.52 -4.14 20.61
CA GLN A 445 11.23 -3.86 19.97
C GLN A 445 10.57 -2.68 20.65
N LYS A 446 10.11 -1.73 19.83
CA LYS A 446 9.33 -0.57 20.29
C LYS A 446 7.86 -0.92 20.48
N TYR A 447 7.34 -1.82 19.65
CA TYR A 447 5.95 -2.25 19.62
C TYR A 447 5.88 -3.72 20.00
N ASP A 448 4.79 -4.11 20.66
CA ASP A 448 4.65 -5.46 21.21
C ASP A 448 4.07 -6.44 20.19
N LYS A 449 3.34 -5.92 19.19
CA LYS A 449 2.62 -6.72 18.20
C LYS A 449 3.32 -6.65 16.84
N LEU A 450 3.77 -7.81 16.37
CA LEU A 450 4.34 -8.01 15.04
C LEU A 450 3.33 -8.69 14.12
N ILE A 451 3.61 -8.63 12.83
CA ILE A 451 3.02 -9.57 11.87
C ILE A 451 4.08 -10.56 11.40
N VAL A 452 3.68 -11.81 11.23
CA VAL A 452 4.50 -12.87 10.64
C VAL A 452 3.80 -13.31 9.36
N GLN A 453 4.47 -13.17 8.23
CA GLN A 453 3.92 -13.40 6.89
C GLN A 453 4.71 -14.50 6.18
N SER A 454 4.02 -15.33 5.39
CA SER A 454 4.66 -16.38 4.60
C SER A 454 5.68 -15.77 3.64
N LEU A 455 6.90 -16.30 3.68
CA LEU A 455 7.98 -15.94 2.77
C LEU A 455 7.76 -16.60 1.42
N ILE A 456 7.82 -15.78 0.38
CA ILE A 456 7.78 -16.19 -1.02
C ILE A 456 9.22 -16.13 -1.52
N GLY A 457 9.81 -17.29 -1.78
CA GLY A 457 11.14 -17.41 -2.36
C GLY A 457 11.03 -18.08 -3.71
N ASN A 458 11.72 -19.20 -3.89
CA ASN A 458 11.60 -20.02 -5.09
C ASN A 458 11.04 -21.42 -4.75
N ALA A 459 11.00 -22.32 -5.73
CA ALA A 459 10.48 -23.67 -5.58
C ALA A 459 11.19 -24.54 -4.51
N SER A 460 12.47 -24.28 -4.23
CA SER A 460 13.27 -25.04 -3.26
C SER A 460 13.29 -24.42 -1.85
N TRP A 461 12.96 -23.13 -1.72
CA TRP A 461 12.85 -22.45 -0.43
C TRP A 461 11.74 -21.40 -0.46
N SER A 462 10.64 -21.71 0.23
CA SER A 462 9.49 -20.84 0.49
C SER A 462 8.75 -21.36 1.73
N SER A 463 7.95 -20.53 2.40
CA SER A 463 7.15 -20.98 3.54
C SER A 463 6.12 -22.02 3.15
N THR A 464 5.94 -23.05 3.98
CA THR A 464 4.86 -24.03 3.83
C THR A 464 3.56 -23.50 4.43
N ALA A 465 2.93 -22.55 3.73
CA ALA A 465 1.69 -21.91 4.13
C ALA A 465 0.45 -22.80 3.87
N ARG A 466 -0.64 -22.60 4.63
CA ARG A 466 -1.91 -23.31 4.46
C ARG A 466 -2.61 -22.92 3.17
N THR A 467 -2.45 -21.67 2.74
CA THR A 467 -3.07 -21.14 1.51
C THR A 467 -2.43 -21.66 0.22
N GLY A 468 -1.42 -22.53 0.33
CA GLY A 468 -0.67 -23.07 -0.80
C GLY A 468 0.69 -22.38 -1.00
N LEU A 469 1.54 -23.02 -1.80
CA LEU A 469 2.88 -22.51 -2.10
C LEU A 469 2.84 -21.53 -3.28
N GLN A 470 3.52 -20.39 -3.08
CA GLN A 470 3.74 -19.36 -4.07
C GLN A 470 5.24 -19.16 -4.25
N TYR A 471 5.66 -18.85 -5.48
CA TYR A 471 7.06 -18.65 -5.83
C TYR A 471 7.21 -17.37 -6.64
N HIS A 472 8.30 -16.64 -6.43
CA HIS A 472 8.66 -15.55 -7.32
C HIS A 472 8.90 -16.08 -8.73
N ILE A 473 8.28 -15.42 -9.72
CA ILE A 473 8.66 -15.61 -11.12
C ILE A 473 10.02 -14.97 -11.38
N GLY A 474 10.28 -13.81 -10.75
CA GLY A 474 11.48 -13.02 -10.94
C GLY A 474 11.53 -12.29 -12.27
N SER A 475 12.59 -11.52 -12.48
CA SER A 475 12.90 -10.87 -13.75
C SER A 475 13.22 -11.90 -14.83
N MET A 476 13.16 -11.46 -16.10
CA MET A 476 13.79 -12.21 -17.18
C MET A 476 15.28 -12.45 -16.85
N PRO A 477 15.84 -13.62 -17.18
CA PRO A 477 17.25 -13.90 -16.96
C PRO A 477 18.13 -12.86 -17.65
N ASP A 478 19.13 -12.35 -16.92
CA ASP A 478 20.12 -11.46 -17.48
C ASP A 478 21.16 -12.22 -18.33
N LYS A 479 22.17 -11.51 -18.84
CA LYS A 479 23.26 -12.12 -19.64
C LYS A 479 24.08 -13.18 -18.88
N LYS A 480 23.98 -13.22 -17.55
CA LYS A 480 24.63 -14.20 -16.67
C LYS A 480 23.66 -15.32 -16.27
N ASN A 481 22.50 -15.40 -16.91
CA ASN A 481 21.40 -16.31 -16.59
C ASN A 481 20.89 -16.15 -15.15
N GLN A 482 20.95 -14.93 -14.62
CA GLN A 482 20.49 -14.60 -13.27
C GLN A 482 19.11 -13.96 -13.31
N THR A 483 18.22 -14.40 -12.43
CA THR A 483 16.92 -13.77 -12.18
C THR A 483 16.95 -13.02 -10.86
N PHE A 484 16.15 -11.96 -10.77
CA PHE A 484 16.08 -11.12 -9.58
C PHE A 484 14.63 -10.99 -9.14
N VAL A 485 14.40 -10.93 -7.82
CA VAL A 485 13.09 -10.50 -7.31
C VAL A 485 12.87 -9.04 -7.70
N SER A 486 11.68 -8.77 -8.21
CA SER A 486 11.18 -7.42 -8.42
C SER A 486 9.77 -7.29 -7.85
N ASP A 487 9.49 -6.12 -7.29
CA ASP A 487 8.12 -5.69 -7.09
C ASP A 487 7.68 -4.72 -8.18
N ILE A 488 6.37 -4.55 -8.29
CA ILE A 488 5.73 -3.53 -9.11
C ILE A 488 4.91 -2.67 -8.16
N ARG A 489 5.17 -1.37 -8.17
CA ARG A 489 4.29 -0.41 -7.49
C ARG A 489 3.26 0.10 -8.49
N CYS A 490 1.99 -0.12 -8.20
CA CYS A 490 0.88 0.48 -8.93
C CYS A 490 0.24 1.58 -8.06
N MET A 491 0.21 2.81 -8.56
CA MET A 491 -0.43 3.94 -7.90
C MET A 491 -1.74 4.26 -8.60
N ILE A 492 -2.78 4.52 -7.80
CA ILE A 492 -4.11 4.88 -8.29
C ILE A 492 -4.60 6.16 -7.61
N THR A 493 -5.50 6.85 -8.30
CA THR A 493 -6.28 7.96 -7.74
C THR A 493 -7.76 7.68 -8.01
N ALA A 494 -8.62 8.06 -7.08
CA ALA A 494 -10.06 8.10 -7.31
C ALA A 494 -10.41 9.31 -8.17
N THR A 495 -11.46 9.19 -8.99
CA THR A 495 -12.09 10.24 -9.79
C THR A 495 -13.62 10.11 -9.68
N PRO A 496 -14.41 11.07 -10.20
CA PRO A 496 -15.87 10.94 -10.20
C PRO A 496 -16.40 9.71 -10.97
N GLU A 497 -15.58 9.11 -11.84
CA GLU A 497 -15.92 7.93 -12.64
C GLU A 497 -15.41 6.61 -12.05
N GLY A 498 -14.62 6.67 -10.96
CA GLY A 498 -13.99 5.50 -10.34
C GLY A 498 -12.48 5.66 -10.17
N PHE A 499 -11.76 4.56 -10.04
CA PHE A 499 -10.30 4.62 -9.93
C PHE A 499 -9.61 4.75 -11.29
N LYS A 500 -8.44 5.38 -11.30
CA LYS A 500 -7.51 5.44 -12.44
C LYS A 500 -6.07 5.20 -12.00
N PRO A 501 -5.25 4.46 -12.78
CA PRO A 501 -3.81 4.40 -12.53
C PRO A 501 -3.16 5.75 -12.83
N VAL A 502 -2.18 6.13 -12.01
CA VAL A 502 -1.47 7.41 -12.12
C VAL A 502 0.04 7.26 -12.27
N ALA A 503 0.62 6.18 -11.76
CA ALA A 503 2.03 5.85 -11.92
C ALA A 503 2.25 4.35 -11.72
N ILE A 504 3.18 3.77 -12.48
CA ILE A 504 3.64 2.40 -12.31
C ILE A 504 5.16 2.38 -12.48
N TYR A 505 5.87 1.68 -11.60
CA TYR A 505 7.30 1.41 -11.73
C TYR A 505 7.66 0.14 -10.97
N ALA A 506 8.85 -0.40 -11.21
CA ALA A 506 9.31 -1.61 -10.53
C ALA A 506 10.63 -1.36 -9.79
N ARG A 507 10.87 -2.15 -8.75
CA ARG A 507 12.13 -2.12 -7.99
C ARG A 507 12.69 -3.53 -7.92
N ARG A 508 13.98 -3.66 -8.20
CA ARG A 508 14.70 -4.95 -8.21
C ARG A 508 15.50 -5.14 -6.93
N ALA A 509 15.64 -6.37 -6.46
CA ALA A 509 16.56 -6.73 -5.38
C ALA A 509 18.04 -6.51 -5.77
N ARG A 510 18.94 -6.49 -4.76
CA ARG A 510 20.38 -6.26 -4.98
C ARG A 510 21.09 -7.48 -5.55
N LYS A 511 20.72 -8.65 -5.06
CA LYS A 511 21.33 -9.93 -5.41
C LYS A 511 20.32 -10.80 -6.14
N PRO A 512 20.80 -11.69 -7.03
CA PRO A 512 19.91 -12.59 -7.75
C PRO A 512 19.27 -13.61 -6.82
N LEU A 513 18.08 -14.09 -7.20
CA LEU A 513 17.36 -15.13 -6.49
C LEU A 513 18.03 -16.48 -6.75
N VAL A 514 18.82 -16.96 -5.80
CA VAL A 514 19.56 -18.22 -5.95
C VAL A 514 18.63 -19.43 -5.97
N GLY A 515 19.03 -20.48 -6.70
CA GLY A 515 18.32 -21.76 -6.74
C GLY A 515 18.31 -22.45 -5.37
N HIS A 516 19.44 -22.44 -4.66
CA HIS A 516 19.57 -23.01 -3.31
C HIS A 516 20.30 -22.04 -2.36
N LEU A 517 19.86 -21.96 -1.10
CA LEU A 517 20.36 -20.99 -0.13
C LEU A 517 21.85 -21.17 0.22
N GLU A 518 22.40 -22.38 0.04
CA GLU A 518 23.82 -22.70 0.20
C GLU A 518 24.71 -21.82 -0.69
N GLU A 519 24.24 -21.45 -1.89
CA GLU A 519 24.96 -20.55 -2.79
C GLU A 519 25.06 -19.14 -2.22
N ALA A 520 23.98 -18.63 -1.62
CA ALA A 520 23.96 -17.33 -0.96
C ALA A 520 24.85 -17.35 0.28
N ARG A 521 24.80 -18.42 1.09
CA ARG A 521 25.66 -18.60 2.27
C ARG A 521 27.14 -18.59 1.92
N LYS A 522 27.56 -19.29 0.86
CA LYS A 522 28.96 -19.30 0.37
C LYS A 522 29.45 -17.90 -0.04
N LYS A 523 28.54 -17.04 -0.50
CA LYS A 523 28.83 -15.65 -0.90
C LYS A 523 28.60 -14.64 0.23
N ASN A 524 28.21 -15.11 1.42
CA ASN A 524 27.82 -14.30 2.57
C ASN A 524 26.73 -13.28 2.23
N TRP A 525 25.76 -13.68 1.41
CA TRP A 525 24.58 -12.87 1.10
C TRP A 525 23.46 -13.16 2.09
N SER A 526 22.80 -12.11 2.56
CA SER A 526 21.58 -12.21 3.37
C SER A 526 20.36 -12.51 2.51
N SER A 527 19.30 -13.08 3.11
CA SER A 527 18.02 -13.25 2.40
C SER A 527 17.41 -11.92 1.98
N TRP A 528 17.59 -10.87 2.79
CA TRP A 528 17.10 -9.52 2.48
C TRP A 528 17.77 -8.91 1.24
N GLU A 529 19.03 -9.23 0.96
CA GLU A 529 19.68 -8.78 -0.27
C GLU A 529 19.07 -9.39 -1.55
N MET A 530 18.46 -10.58 -1.45
CA MET A 530 17.81 -11.28 -2.56
C MET A 530 16.32 -10.95 -2.68
N LEU A 531 15.64 -10.66 -1.57
CA LEU A 531 14.18 -10.43 -1.53
C LEU A 531 13.79 -8.96 -1.36
N GLY A 532 14.65 -8.16 -0.74
CA GLY A 532 14.40 -6.76 -0.42
C GLY A 532 14.54 -5.85 -1.65
N THR A 533 13.43 -5.29 -2.11
CA THR A 533 13.34 -4.42 -3.30
C THR A 533 13.39 -2.92 -2.97
N ASN A 534 13.20 -2.53 -1.70
CA ASN A 534 13.19 -1.13 -1.25
C ASN A 534 14.43 -0.36 -1.71
N LEU A 535 14.24 0.86 -2.25
CA LEU A 535 15.35 1.69 -2.75
C LEU A 535 16.03 2.54 -1.67
N SER A 536 15.36 2.78 -0.55
CA SER A 536 15.91 3.60 0.54
C SER A 536 17.01 2.84 1.28
N VAL A 537 18.16 3.49 1.45
CA VAL A 537 19.30 2.98 2.22
C VAL A 537 19.57 3.93 3.37
N LYS A 538 19.68 3.37 4.58
CA LYS A 538 20.08 4.15 5.75
C LYS A 538 21.61 4.27 5.75
N LEU A 539 22.09 5.50 5.82
CA LEU A 539 23.51 5.83 5.91
C LEU A 539 23.98 5.71 7.37
N ALA A 540 25.29 5.56 7.57
CA ALA A 540 25.90 5.39 8.89
C ALA A 540 25.69 6.61 9.81
N ASP A 541 25.48 7.79 9.25
CA ASP A 541 25.17 9.04 9.96
C ASP A 541 23.69 9.17 10.35
N GLY A 542 22.87 8.16 10.05
CA GLY A 542 21.42 8.18 10.28
C GLY A 542 20.62 8.82 9.15
N GLY A 543 21.29 9.40 8.14
CA GLY A 543 20.68 9.92 6.92
C GLY A 543 20.17 8.82 5.99
N PHE A 544 19.57 9.20 4.87
CA PHE A 544 19.07 8.26 3.87
C PHE A 544 19.54 8.63 2.47
N THR A 545 19.88 7.62 1.68
CA THR A 545 20.09 7.73 0.23
C THR A 545 19.14 6.81 -0.53
N THR A 546 19.12 6.90 -1.86
CA THR A 546 18.29 6.08 -2.75
C THR A 546 19.15 5.39 -3.82
N GLU A 547 19.04 4.07 -3.92
CA GLU A 547 19.69 3.25 -4.96
C GLU A 547 18.88 3.27 -6.26
N THR A 548 19.01 4.34 -7.04
CA THR A 548 18.22 4.55 -8.28
C THR A 548 18.59 3.60 -9.42
N GLU A 549 19.74 2.92 -9.36
CA GLU A 549 20.17 1.91 -10.33
C GLU A 549 19.32 0.63 -10.28
N ARG A 550 18.59 0.39 -9.19
CA ARG A 550 17.63 -0.72 -9.04
C ARG A 550 16.19 -0.33 -9.37
N LEU A 551 15.95 0.95 -9.70
CA LEU A 551 14.68 1.42 -10.23
C LEU A 551 14.55 1.00 -11.70
N LEU A 552 13.51 0.23 -11.98
CA LEU A 552 13.14 -0.21 -13.32
C LEU A 552 11.94 0.61 -13.77
N LEU A 553 12.14 1.39 -14.83
CA LEU A 553 11.10 2.26 -15.39
C LEU A 553 10.13 1.46 -16.26
N MET A 554 8.95 2.02 -16.51
CA MET A 554 7.99 1.48 -17.48
C MET A 554 8.31 1.92 -18.91
N ASP A 555 9.59 2.03 -19.23
CA ASP A 555 10.12 2.51 -20.49
C ASP A 555 10.46 1.37 -21.46
N ARG A 556 10.85 1.71 -22.68
CA ARG A 556 11.23 0.72 -23.71
C ARG A 556 12.42 -0.17 -23.31
N LYS A 557 13.24 0.26 -22.36
CA LYS A 557 14.50 -0.39 -21.99
C LYS A 557 14.30 -1.40 -20.86
N ASP A 558 13.66 -0.98 -19.79
CA ASP A 558 13.58 -1.73 -18.54
C ASP A 558 12.35 -2.64 -18.51
N PHE A 559 11.21 -2.26 -19.11
CA PHE A 559 9.94 -2.99 -19.01
C PHE A 559 10.05 -4.46 -19.42
N ASN A 560 10.69 -4.76 -20.55
CA ASN A 560 10.82 -6.13 -21.05
C ASN A 560 11.65 -7.03 -20.12
N SER A 561 12.54 -6.45 -19.31
CA SER A 561 13.33 -7.22 -18.34
C SER A 561 12.49 -7.74 -17.17
N LEU A 562 11.30 -7.18 -16.94
CA LEU A 562 10.41 -7.60 -15.85
C LEU A 562 9.68 -8.91 -16.15
N GLY A 563 9.59 -9.31 -17.42
CA GLY A 563 8.87 -10.54 -17.80
C GLY A 563 7.36 -10.48 -17.55
N ILE A 564 6.80 -9.26 -17.56
CA ILE A 564 5.37 -8.99 -17.33
C ILE A 564 4.67 -8.56 -18.61
N SER A 565 3.39 -8.90 -18.71
CA SER A 565 2.51 -8.51 -19.81
C SER A 565 1.56 -7.38 -19.40
N ILE A 566 0.77 -6.91 -20.36
CA ILE A 566 -0.35 -6.01 -20.07
C ILE A 566 -1.42 -6.67 -19.20
N ASP A 567 -1.57 -8.00 -19.25
CA ASP A 567 -2.51 -8.76 -18.43
C ASP A 567 -2.06 -8.75 -16.97
N ASP A 568 -0.75 -8.92 -16.72
CA ASP A 568 -0.17 -8.78 -15.38
C ASP A 568 -0.37 -7.34 -14.83
N LEU A 569 -0.31 -6.30 -15.69
CA LEU A 569 -0.60 -4.91 -15.28
C LEU A 569 -2.08 -4.70 -14.92
N ILE A 570 -3.00 -5.33 -15.66
CA ILE A 570 -4.44 -5.29 -15.38
C ILE A 570 -4.73 -5.99 -14.05
N ASP A 571 -4.15 -7.17 -13.82
CA ASP A 571 -4.27 -7.88 -12.56
C ASP A 571 -3.73 -7.06 -11.39
N GLY A 572 -2.55 -6.46 -11.55
CA GLY A 572 -1.95 -5.58 -10.55
C GLY A 572 -2.83 -4.36 -10.24
N TYR A 573 -3.44 -3.77 -11.26
CA TYR A 573 -4.37 -2.65 -11.10
C TYR A 573 -5.63 -3.06 -10.34
N VAL A 574 -6.28 -4.17 -10.73
CA VAL A 574 -7.47 -4.68 -10.04
C VAL A 574 -7.15 -5.03 -8.59
N GLN A 575 -6.04 -5.71 -8.32
CA GLN A 575 -5.58 -6.01 -6.96
C GLN A 575 -5.35 -4.74 -6.13
N THR A 576 -4.77 -3.71 -6.74
CA THR A 576 -4.59 -2.40 -6.09
C THR A 576 -5.94 -1.79 -5.74
N VAL A 577 -6.88 -1.73 -6.68
CA VAL A 577 -8.23 -1.19 -6.46
C VAL A 577 -8.95 -1.94 -5.34
N LEU A 578 -8.98 -3.28 -5.37
CA LEU A 578 -9.63 -4.07 -4.33
C LEU A 578 -9.03 -3.79 -2.94
N SER A 579 -7.69 -3.72 -2.84
CA SER A 579 -7.01 -3.43 -1.56
C SER A 579 -7.34 -2.04 -1.01
N VAL A 580 -7.50 -1.04 -1.88
CA VAL A 580 -7.85 0.33 -1.50
C VAL A 580 -9.29 0.41 -1.03
N ILE A 581 -10.22 -0.25 -1.72
CA ILE A 581 -11.63 -0.32 -1.30
C ILE A 581 -11.76 -1.01 0.06
N ALA A 582 -11.03 -2.09 0.29
CA ALA A 582 -11.03 -2.79 1.58
C ALA A 582 -10.62 -1.85 2.72
N ILE A 583 -9.52 -1.12 2.54
CA ILE A 583 -9.02 -0.17 3.55
C ILE A 583 -9.98 1.02 3.71
N ASP A 584 -10.54 1.55 2.62
CA ASP A 584 -11.54 2.63 2.69
C ASP A 584 -12.79 2.20 3.48
N LYS A 585 -13.30 0.99 3.21
CA LYS A 585 -14.43 0.41 3.95
C LYS A 585 -14.11 0.24 5.44
N LEU A 586 -12.91 -0.23 5.79
CA LEU A 586 -12.52 -0.33 7.20
C LEU A 586 -12.34 1.06 7.84
N ALA A 587 -11.76 2.02 7.13
CA ALA A 587 -11.62 3.40 7.60
C ALA A 587 -12.99 4.01 7.92
N ARG A 588 -13.98 3.78 7.05
CA ARG A 588 -15.36 4.20 7.28
C ARG A 588 -15.99 3.53 8.50
N ARG A 589 -15.75 2.24 8.73
CA ARG A 589 -16.24 1.53 9.94
C ARG A 589 -15.60 2.04 11.24
N LEU A 590 -14.39 2.59 11.17
CA LEU A 590 -13.68 3.18 12.31
C LEU A 590 -14.12 4.62 12.61
N VAL A 591 -15.03 5.19 11.82
CA VAL A 591 -15.59 6.53 12.05
C VAL A 591 -17.09 6.39 12.19
N ASP A 592 -17.65 6.88 13.29
CA ASP A 592 -19.09 6.95 13.46
C ASP A 592 -19.67 7.95 12.44
N GLU A 593 -20.55 7.49 11.55
CA GLU A 593 -21.04 8.31 10.43
C GLU A 593 -21.87 9.51 10.91
N SER A 594 -22.52 9.42 12.07
CA SER A 594 -23.40 10.46 12.61
C SER A 594 -22.64 11.58 13.33
N THR A 595 -21.58 11.21 14.06
CA THR A 595 -20.82 12.13 14.91
C THR A 595 -19.47 12.52 14.30
N GLY A 596 -18.96 11.74 13.35
CA GLY A 596 -17.61 11.85 12.80
C GLY A 596 -16.51 11.47 13.80
N LYS A 597 -16.86 10.87 14.95
CA LYS A 597 -15.91 10.45 15.98
C LYS A 597 -15.20 9.16 15.59
N PHE A 598 -13.93 9.04 15.95
CA PHE A 598 -13.17 7.81 15.76
C PHE A 598 -13.58 6.76 16.79
N ASN A 599 -13.94 5.56 16.34
CA ASN A 599 -14.32 4.46 17.20
C ASN A 599 -13.07 3.77 17.78
N ILE A 600 -12.49 4.40 18.79
CA ILE A 600 -11.28 3.90 19.47
C ILE A 600 -11.50 2.53 20.12
N LYS A 601 -12.72 2.20 20.56
CA LYS A 601 -13.05 0.88 21.14
C LYS A 601 -12.94 -0.22 20.09
N LEU A 602 -13.55 0.00 18.91
CA LEU A 602 -13.43 -0.93 17.79
C LEU A 602 -11.97 -1.04 17.32
N PHE A 603 -11.25 0.08 17.22
CA PHE A 603 -9.84 0.06 16.84
C PHE A 603 -8.99 -0.76 17.82
N LYS A 604 -9.15 -0.53 19.14
CA LYS A 604 -8.45 -1.27 20.20
C LYS A 604 -8.76 -2.78 20.15
N ALA A 605 -9.98 -3.16 19.78
CA ALA A 605 -10.36 -4.57 19.63
C ALA A 605 -9.69 -5.26 18.43
N LEU A 606 -9.38 -4.52 17.37
CA LEU A 606 -8.74 -5.05 16.16
C LEU A 606 -7.21 -4.97 16.20
N ASN A 607 -6.66 -3.94 16.86
CA ASN A 607 -5.23 -3.69 16.97
C ASN A 607 -4.87 -3.27 18.41
N ASP A 608 -4.55 -4.24 19.25
CA ASP A 608 -4.31 -4.07 20.69
C ASP A 608 -2.84 -3.77 21.04
N ASP A 609 -2.28 -2.68 20.48
CA ASP A 609 -0.88 -2.29 20.74
C ASP A 609 -0.80 -1.02 21.59
N ALA A 610 -0.34 -1.17 22.84
CA ALA A 610 -0.31 -0.06 23.80
C ALA A 610 0.60 1.09 23.37
N ALA A 611 1.74 0.79 22.72
CA ALA A 611 2.65 1.82 22.23
C ALA A 611 1.99 2.62 21.12
N LEU A 612 1.35 1.97 20.13
CA LEU A 612 0.60 2.67 19.09
C LEU A 612 -0.53 3.53 19.66
N LEU A 613 -1.31 2.99 20.60
CA LEU A 613 -2.44 3.71 21.19
C LEU A 613 -1.99 4.99 21.92
N LYS A 614 -0.87 4.92 22.65
CA LYS A 614 -0.26 6.09 23.29
C LYS A 614 0.18 7.15 22.27
N GLU A 615 0.69 6.72 21.12
CA GLU A 615 1.07 7.64 20.03
C GLU A 615 -0.12 8.36 19.42
N ILE A 616 -1.23 7.64 19.22
CA ILE A 616 -2.49 8.22 18.75
C ILE A 616 -3.03 9.19 19.80
N GLU A 617 -3.02 8.83 21.07
CA GLU A 617 -3.47 9.69 22.17
C GLU A 617 -2.68 11.01 22.26
N ALA A 618 -1.36 10.97 22.04
CA ALA A 618 -0.50 12.15 22.08
C ALA A 618 -0.88 13.24 21.06
N ALA A 619 -1.45 12.87 19.92
CA ALA A 619 -1.85 13.82 18.88
C ALA A 619 -3.29 14.33 18.99
N ASN A 620 -4.06 13.85 19.98
CA ASN A 620 -5.51 14.08 20.08
C ASN A 620 -5.91 14.48 21.52
N THR A 621 -5.20 15.45 22.11
CA THR A 621 -5.24 15.79 23.55
C THR A 621 -6.50 16.54 24.02
N ASN A 622 -7.32 17.10 23.12
CA ASN A 622 -8.50 17.91 23.48
C ASN A 622 -9.83 17.13 23.55
N GLY A 623 -9.79 15.86 23.98
CA GLY A 623 -11.00 15.03 24.11
C GLY A 623 -11.57 14.53 22.78
N GLU A 624 -10.85 14.69 21.67
CA GLU A 624 -11.26 14.22 20.33
C GLU A 624 -11.33 12.68 20.21
N LEU A 625 -10.71 11.97 21.16
CA LEU A 625 -10.77 10.52 21.31
C LEU A 625 -11.92 10.02 22.22
N MET A 626 -12.63 10.91 22.93
CA MET A 626 -13.75 10.55 23.83
C MET A 626 -15.12 10.84 23.21
#